data_AF-A0AAV6I0L2-F1
#
_entry.id   AF-A0AAV6I0L2-F1
#
_cell.length_a   1.000
_cell.length_b   1.000
_cell.length_c   1.000
_cell.angle_alpha   90.00
_cell.angle_beta   90.00
_cell.angle_gamma   90.00
#
_symmetry.space_group_name_H-M   'P 1'
#
loop_
_entity.id
_entity.type
_entity.pdbx_description
1 polymer ?
#
loop_
_entity_poly.entity_id
_entity_poly.type
_entity_poly.pdbx_seq_one_letter_code
_entity_poly.pdbx_strand_id
1 'polypeptide(L)'
;MEEVEVISSETIKPSSPTPPHLRHYRLSFLDQIAPPVFMPFLLFFPPSTTTSTATTSFTQLHKSNNLKTSLSQTLTKFYPLTGRLVNNLHVDCSDAGVPYTEARAHCQLSDLISHPTSSGSNKFLPCELSDIGDIPMAVRVNFFKCGGVVVSVAVSHKVADAFSSAFFVNSWAVAGRGGGLRCAGSVAGWGGALPAEGDGRV
;
A
#
# COMPACT_ATOMS: atom_id res chain seq x y z
N MET A 1 3.58 28.50 -1.37
CA MET A 1 3.64 27.38 -0.42
C MET A 1 2.64 26.34 -0.89
N GLU A 2 3.08 25.14 -1.22
CA GLU A 2 2.19 24.07 -1.69
C GLU A 2 1.34 23.57 -0.50
N GLU A 3 0.04 23.85 -0.54
CA GLU A 3 -0.95 23.52 0.50
C GLU A 3 -1.61 22.17 0.15
N VAL A 4 -1.53 21.22 1.07
CA VAL A 4 -2.14 19.89 0.97
C VAL A 4 -3.07 19.72 2.17
N GLU A 5 -4.35 19.54 1.92
CA GLU A 5 -5.40 19.40 2.93
C GLU A 5 -5.85 17.94 3.02
N VAL A 6 -5.87 17.35 4.22
CA VAL A 6 -6.42 15.99 4.41
C VAL A 6 -7.95 16.06 4.31
N ILE A 7 -8.53 15.26 3.41
CA ILE A 7 -9.97 15.16 3.17
C ILE A 7 -10.57 14.04 4.04
N SER A 8 -9.90 12.90 4.10
CA SER A 8 -10.39 11.72 4.81
C SER A 8 -9.22 10.87 5.32
N SER A 9 -9.46 10.17 6.43
CA SER A 9 -8.55 9.16 6.95
C SER A 9 -9.38 7.98 7.44
N GLU A 10 -8.99 6.78 7.03
CA GLU A 10 -9.68 5.55 7.37
C GLU A 10 -8.69 4.38 7.43
N THR A 11 -9.19 3.23 7.89
CA THR A 11 -8.40 1.99 7.95
C THR A 11 -9.00 0.97 6.99
N ILE A 12 -8.22 0.58 5.98
CA ILE A 12 -8.65 -0.40 4.98
C ILE A 12 -8.29 -1.80 5.44
N LYS A 13 -9.31 -2.63 5.60
CA LYS A 13 -9.22 -4.04 5.99
C LYS A 13 -9.22 -4.96 4.76
N PRO A 14 -8.70 -6.19 4.87
CA PRO A 14 -8.80 -7.16 3.80
C PRO A 14 -10.27 -7.49 3.52
N SER A 15 -10.60 -7.81 2.26
CA SER A 15 -11.97 -8.09 1.83
C SER A 15 -12.53 -9.40 2.40
N SER A 16 -11.64 -10.30 2.81
CA SER A 16 -11.99 -11.52 3.54
C SER A 16 -11.03 -11.72 4.71
N PRO A 17 -11.49 -12.29 5.83
CA PRO A 17 -10.68 -12.43 7.04
C PRO A 17 -9.48 -13.35 6.82
N THR A 18 -8.38 -13.05 7.50
CA THR A 18 -7.20 -13.93 7.50
C THR A 18 -7.54 -15.25 8.19
N PRO A 19 -7.30 -16.41 7.54
CA PRO A 19 -7.53 -17.72 8.13
C PRO A 19 -6.73 -17.92 9.44
N PRO A 20 -7.23 -18.69 10.42
CA PRO A 20 -6.58 -18.85 11.72
C PRO A 20 -5.11 -19.31 11.65
N HIS A 21 -4.78 -20.21 10.71
CA HIS A 21 -3.42 -20.73 10.54
C HIS A 21 -2.43 -19.72 9.91
N LEU A 22 -2.92 -18.59 9.38
CA LEU A 22 -2.11 -17.50 8.81
C LEU A 22 -2.01 -16.28 9.75
N ARG A 23 -2.52 -16.37 10.98
CA ARG A 23 -2.53 -15.26 11.94
C ARG A 23 -1.15 -14.81 12.41
N HIS A 24 -0.12 -15.64 12.23
CA HIS A 24 1.25 -15.29 12.63
C HIS A 24 2.21 -15.43 11.45
N TYR A 25 2.72 -14.29 10.96
CA TYR A 25 3.75 -14.26 9.93
C TYR A 25 5.12 -14.07 10.57
N ARG A 26 5.97 -15.11 10.57
CA ARG A 26 7.31 -15.05 11.17
C ARG A 26 8.28 -14.30 10.28
N LEU A 27 9.04 -13.37 10.88
CA LEU A 27 10.11 -12.66 10.19
C LEU A 27 11.35 -13.55 10.06
N SER A 28 11.96 -13.54 8.87
CA SER A 28 13.24 -14.18 8.63
C SER A 28 14.38 -13.42 9.30
N PHE A 29 15.58 -14.01 9.32
CA PHE A 29 16.76 -13.30 9.81
C PHE A 29 17.04 -12.00 9.02
N LEU A 30 16.82 -12.00 7.70
CA LEU A 30 17.01 -10.81 6.86
C LEU A 30 16.04 -9.68 7.24
N ASP A 31 14.79 -10.04 7.50
CA ASP A 31 13.76 -9.11 7.96
C ASP A 31 14.12 -8.51 9.33
N GLN A 32 14.66 -9.32 10.23
CA GLN A 32 15.04 -8.90 11.58
C GLN A 32 16.20 -7.89 11.59
N ILE A 33 17.16 -8.05 10.68
CA ILE A 33 18.31 -7.12 10.55
C ILE A 33 18.02 -5.91 9.66
N ALA A 34 16.92 -5.93 8.89
CA ALA A 34 16.52 -4.79 8.08
C ALA A 34 16.29 -3.54 8.95
N PRO A 35 16.57 -2.33 8.45
CA PRO A 35 16.35 -1.11 9.22
C PRO A 35 14.85 -0.92 9.52
N PRO A 36 14.47 -0.42 10.72
CA PRO A 36 13.07 -0.14 11.07
C PRO A 36 12.60 1.18 10.43
N VAL A 37 12.63 1.25 9.11
CA VAL A 37 12.24 2.42 8.32
C VAL A 37 11.21 2.04 7.27
N PHE A 38 10.44 3.02 6.84
CA PHE A 38 9.55 2.88 5.70
C PHE A 38 10.30 3.06 4.39
N MET A 39 9.92 2.27 3.39
CA MET A 39 10.28 2.45 1.99
C MET A 39 9.10 3.11 1.26
N PRO A 40 9.16 4.43 1.01
CA PRO A 40 8.09 5.13 0.31
C PRO A 40 8.20 4.95 -1.21
N PHE A 41 7.05 4.74 -1.84
CA PHE A 41 6.85 4.75 -3.29
C PHE A 41 5.86 5.85 -3.62
N LEU A 42 6.23 6.79 -4.50
CA LEU A 42 5.33 7.82 -5.02
C LEU A 42 5.05 7.54 -6.50
N LEU A 43 3.77 7.42 -6.85
CA LEU A 43 3.30 7.16 -8.19
C LEU A 43 2.50 8.37 -8.67
N PHE A 44 2.98 9.01 -9.73
CA PHE A 44 2.39 10.22 -10.29
C PHE A 44 1.53 9.87 -11.51
N PHE A 45 0.26 10.23 -11.47
CA PHE A 45 -0.72 9.98 -12.53
C PHE A 45 -1.24 11.31 -13.07
N PRO A 46 -0.79 11.75 -14.27
CA PRO A 46 -1.32 12.92 -14.94
C PRO A 46 -2.84 12.83 -15.17
N PRO A 47 -3.54 13.97 -15.28
CA PRO A 47 -4.96 13.95 -15.64
C PRO A 47 -5.19 13.31 -17.01
N SER A 48 -6.28 12.57 -17.14
CA SER A 48 -6.70 11.98 -18.42
C SER A 48 -7.10 13.09 -19.40
N THR A 49 -6.63 13.00 -20.64
CA THR A 49 -6.93 13.96 -21.72
C THR A 49 -8.33 13.82 -22.30
N THR A 50 -9.03 12.72 -21.98
CA THR A 50 -10.38 12.41 -22.44
C THR A 50 -11.43 12.75 -21.37
N THR A 51 -12.09 13.91 -21.53
CA THR A 51 -13.54 14.18 -21.31
C THR A 51 -13.88 15.43 -20.46
N SER A 52 -14.77 16.24 -21.04
CA SER A 52 -15.64 17.32 -20.56
C SER A 52 -15.65 17.75 -19.09
N THR A 53 -15.67 19.07 -18.93
CA THR A 53 -15.68 19.93 -17.75
C THR A 53 -16.82 19.76 -16.72
N ALA A 54 -17.73 18.79 -16.87
CA ALA A 54 -18.97 18.72 -16.06
C ALA A 54 -18.97 17.68 -14.91
N THR A 55 -17.96 16.82 -14.74
CA THR A 55 -18.04 15.68 -13.78
C THR A 55 -16.74 15.36 -13.01
N THR A 56 -15.95 16.38 -12.65
CA THR A 56 -14.71 16.17 -11.87
C THR A 56 -14.95 15.54 -10.49
N SER A 57 -16.04 15.89 -9.80
CA SER A 57 -16.35 15.33 -8.47
C SER A 57 -16.78 13.86 -8.54
N PHE A 58 -17.66 13.51 -9.49
CA PHE A 58 -18.12 12.15 -9.72
C PHE A 58 -16.96 11.22 -10.10
N THR A 59 -16.05 11.68 -10.95
CA THR A 59 -14.86 10.92 -11.35
C THR A 59 -13.86 10.74 -10.20
N GLN A 60 -13.70 11.74 -9.33
CA GLN A 60 -12.85 11.61 -8.13
C GLN A 60 -13.41 10.57 -7.16
N LEU A 61 -14.71 10.62 -6.86
CA LEU A 61 -15.37 9.64 -5.98
C LEU A 61 -15.24 8.23 -6.53
N HIS A 62 -15.42 8.05 -7.84
CA HIS A 62 -15.24 6.75 -8.48
C HIS A 62 -13.79 6.24 -8.37
N LYS A 63 -12.79 7.11 -8.60
CA LYS A 63 -11.36 6.78 -8.42
C LYS A 63 -11.07 6.36 -6.97
N SER A 64 -11.56 7.13 -6.00
CA SER A 64 -11.45 6.87 -4.56
C SER A 64 -12.02 5.49 -4.20
N ASN A 65 -13.27 5.22 -4.56
CA ASN A 65 -13.93 3.95 -4.28
C ASN A 65 -13.22 2.76 -4.93
N ASN A 66 -12.74 2.93 -6.17
CA ASN A 66 -11.99 1.88 -6.87
C ASN A 66 -10.65 1.57 -6.18
N LEU A 67 -9.90 2.61 -5.74
CA LEU A 67 -8.65 2.43 -5.02
C LEU A 67 -8.86 1.70 -3.69
N LYS A 68 -9.86 2.09 -2.90
CA LYS A 68 -10.19 1.46 -1.61
C LYS A 68 -10.64 0.01 -1.78
N THR A 69 -11.53 -0.25 -2.73
CA THR A 69 -12.08 -1.59 -2.99
C THR A 69 -10.98 -2.54 -3.48
N SER A 70 -10.20 -2.11 -4.47
CA SER A 70 -9.09 -2.92 -4.98
C SER A 70 -7.98 -3.13 -3.96
N LEU A 71 -7.72 -2.15 -3.09
CA LEU A 71 -6.77 -2.30 -1.98
C LEU A 71 -7.27 -3.38 -1.02
N SER A 72 -8.52 -3.30 -0.57
CA SER A 72 -9.14 -4.30 0.30
C SER A 72 -9.07 -5.72 -0.29
N GLN A 73 -9.36 -5.87 -1.59
CA GLN A 73 -9.24 -7.15 -2.30
C GLN A 73 -7.79 -7.67 -2.38
N THR A 74 -6.83 -6.77 -2.59
CA THR A 74 -5.41 -7.13 -2.66
C THR A 74 -4.89 -7.54 -1.29
N LEU A 75 -5.26 -6.82 -0.24
CA LEU A 75 -4.85 -7.09 1.14
C LEU A 75 -5.23 -8.48 1.64
N THR A 76 -6.29 -9.09 1.10
CA THR A 76 -6.62 -10.50 1.35
C THR A 76 -5.46 -11.45 1.03
N LYS A 77 -4.72 -11.19 -0.06
CA LYS A 77 -3.56 -12.00 -0.45
C LYS A 77 -2.28 -11.56 0.25
N PHE A 78 -2.20 -10.29 0.60
CA PHE A 78 -1.07 -9.66 1.29
C PHE A 78 -1.39 -9.40 2.77
N TYR A 79 -1.98 -10.40 3.42
CA TYR A 79 -2.54 -10.29 4.76
C TYR A 79 -1.56 -9.78 5.85
N PRO A 80 -0.23 -10.07 5.83
CA PRO A 80 0.68 -9.52 6.82
C PRO A 80 0.74 -8.00 6.79
N LEU A 81 0.48 -7.36 5.64
CA LEU A 81 0.50 -5.89 5.54
C LEU A 81 -0.63 -5.23 6.35
N THR A 82 -1.64 -6.00 6.76
CA THR A 82 -2.78 -5.53 7.58
C THR A 82 -2.61 -5.77 9.07
N GLY A 83 -1.53 -6.46 9.46
CA GLY A 83 -1.26 -6.84 10.85
C GLY A 83 -0.54 -5.76 11.65
N ARG A 84 0.09 -6.19 12.75
CA ARG A 84 0.99 -5.36 13.57
C ARG A 84 2.30 -6.09 13.85
N LEU A 85 3.42 -5.40 13.71
CA LEU A 85 4.75 -5.92 13.97
C LEU A 85 4.97 -6.07 15.48
N VAL A 86 5.29 -7.29 15.92
CA VAL A 86 5.49 -7.61 17.32
C VAL A 86 6.95 -7.95 17.59
N ASN A 87 7.61 -7.12 18.40
CA ASN A 87 8.96 -7.32 18.92
C ASN A 87 10.04 -7.60 17.86
N ASN A 88 9.86 -7.12 16.61
CA ASN A 88 10.77 -7.44 15.50
C ASN A 88 10.93 -8.95 15.25
N LEU A 89 9.93 -9.79 15.59
CA LEU A 89 10.00 -11.25 15.43
C LEU A 89 8.95 -11.81 14.48
N HIS A 90 7.76 -11.23 14.51
CA HIS A 90 6.65 -11.66 13.66
C HIS A 90 5.66 -10.51 13.49
N VAL A 91 4.76 -10.67 12.53
CA VAL A 91 3.56 -9.85 12.39
C VAL A 91 2.36 -10.62 12.94
N ASP A 92 1.62 -10.01 13.86
CA ASP A 92 0.29 -10.44 14.25
C ASP A 92 -0.71 -10.02 13.16
N CYS A 93 -1.15 -10.97 12.35
CA CYS A 93 -2.05 -10.75 11.22
C CYS A 93 -3.52 -10.71 11.70
N SER A 94 -3.85 -9.82 12.63
CA SER A 94 -5.17 -9.66 13.26
C SER A 94 -6.21 -8.89 12.41
N ASP A 95 -5.92 -8.65 11.12
CA ASP A 95 -6.73 -7.83 10.21
C ASP A 95 -7.00 -6.41 10.77
N ALA A 96 -6.04 -5.87 11.52
CA ALA A 96 -6.11 -4.53 12.09
C ALA A 96 -6.25 -3.45 10.99
N GLY A 97 -5.75 -3.74 9.80
CA GLY A 97 -5.91 -2.93 8.58
C GLY A 97 -4.79 -1.93 8.37
N VAL A 98 -4.87 -1.24 7.23
CA VAL A 98 -3.88 -0.30 6.71
C VAL A 98 -4.40 1.13 6.84
N PRO A 99 -3.65 2.06 7.46
CA PRO A 99 -3.96 3.49 7.41
C PRO A 99 -4.02 3.99 5.97
N TYR A 100 -5.14 4.58 5.59
CA TYR A 100 -5.41 5.11 4.26
C TYR A 100 -5.90 6.56 4.40
N THR A 101 -5.20 7.50 3.76
CA THR A 101 -5.54 8.92 3.83
C THR A 101 -5.75 9.49 2.44
N GLU A 102 -6.82 10.25 2.24
CA GLU A 102 -7.04 11.04 1.03
C GLU A 102 -6.82 12.52 1.33
N ALA A 103 -6.15 13.21 0.41
CA ALA A 103 -5.86 14.63 0.54
C ALA A 103 -6.10 15.37 -0.77
N ARG A 104 -6.33 16.68 -0.66
CA ARG A 104 -6.45 17.61 -1.78
C ARG A 104 -5.18 18.45 -1.86
N ALA A 105 -4.55 18.45 -3.03
CA ALA A 105 -3.43 19.33 -3.34
C ALA A 105 -3.94 20.55 -4.12
N HIS A 106 -3.62 21.76 -3.65
CA HIS A 106 -4.10 23.00 -4.27
C HIS A 106 -3.24 23.50 -5.44
N CYS A 107 -2.13 22.81 -5.72
CA CYS A 107 -1.19 23.04 -6.82
C CYS A 107 -1.52 22.18 -8.06
N GLN A 108 -0.75 22.37 -9.14
CA GLN A 108 -0.77 21.47 -10.30
C GLN A 108 0.28 20.38 -10.16
N LEU A 109 -0.07 19.18 -10.62
CA LEU A 109 0.86 18.04 -10.65
C LEU A 109 2.10 18.31 -11.52
N SER A 110 1.96 19.10 -12.59
CA SER A 110 3.07 19.52 -13.46
C SER A 110 4.12 20.33 -12.72
N ASP A 111 3.70 21.16 -11.76
CA ASP A 111 4.59 22.05 -11.02
C ASP A 111 5.50 21.21 -10.11
N LEU A 112 4.93 20.16 -9.52
CA LEU A 112 5.65 19.20 -8.69
C LEU A 112 6.63 18.35 -9.49
N ILE A 113 6.25 17.88 -10.69
CA ILE A 113 7.12 17.06 -11.54
C ILE A 113 8.27 17.89 -12.12
N SER A 114 8.01 19.15 -12.50
CA SER A 114 9.02 20.04 -13.08
C SER A 114 10.03 20.56 -12.06
N HIS A 115 9.62 20.69 -10.80
CA HIS A 115 10.47 21.17 -9.71
C HIS A 115 10.44 20.20 -8.52
N PRO A 116 11.11 19.04 -8.64
CA PRO A 116 11.20 18.07 -7.55
C PRO A 116 12.10 18.63 -6.44
N THR A 117 11.55 19.49 -5.59
CA THR A 117 12.25 19.97 -4.39
C THR A 117 12.20 18.88 -3.33
N SER A 118 13.32 18.66 -2.63
CA SER A 118 13.43 17.65 -1.58
C SER A 118 12.46 17.83 -0.41
N SER A 119 11.93 19.04 -0.21
CA SER A 119 10.95 19.36 0.83
C SER A 119 9.48 19.27 0.38
N GLY A 120 9.21 19.29 -0.93
CA GLY A 120 7.85 19.22 -1.48
C GLY A 120 7.27 17.81 -1.45
N SER A 121 8.07 16.80 -1.82
CA SER A 121 7.63 15.40 -1.93
C SER A 121 7.20 14.77 -0.60
N ASN A 122 7.82 15.16 0.51
CA ASN A 122 7.50 14.64 1.84
C ASN A 122 6.04 14.89 2.25
N LYS A 123 5.41 15.96 1.76
CA LYS A 123 4.01 16.30 2.06
C LYS A 123 3.00 15.31 1.48
N PHE A 124 3.41 14.55 0.47
CA PHE A 124 2.57 13.56 -0.19
C PHE A 124 2.74 12.16 0.40
N LEU A 125 3.68 11.97 1.34
CA LEU A 125 3.92 10.69 1.98
C LEU A 125 2.81 10.32 2.98
N PRO A 126 2.54 9.02 3.16
CA PRO A 126 1.72 8.54 4.26
C PRO A 126 2.45 8.78 5.59
N CYS A 127 1.87 9.66 6.43
CA CYS A 127 2.38 10.08 7.75
C CYS A 127 3.78 10.72 7.74
N GLU A 128 4.15 11.36 8.86
CA GLU A 128 5.57 11.59 9.12
C GLU A 128 6.19 10.21 9.36
N LEU A 129 7.16 9.82 8.52
CA LEU A 129 7.80 8.50 8.51
C LEU A 129 8.42 8.08 9.87
N SER A 130 8.43 8.98 10.84
CA SER A 130 9.00 8.87 12.19
C SER A 130 8.08 8.18 13.22
N ASP A 131 6.76 8.10 13.00
CA ASP A 131 5.81 7.75 14.08
C ASP A 131 5.16 6.36 13.96
N ILE A 132 5.76 5.48 13.15
CA ILE A 132 5.02 4.34 12.58
C ILE A 132 5.42 3.01 13.25
N GLY A 133 5.37 3.00 14.58
CA GLY A 133 5.83 1.93 15.47
C GLY A 133 5.69 0.50 14.95
N ASP A 134 4.47 -0.06 14.98
CA ASP A 134 4.18 -1.47 14.68
C ASP A 134 3.40 -1.66 13.37
N ILE A 135 3.22 -0.63 12.55
CA ILE A 135 2.40 -0.70 11.34
C ILE A 135 3.24 -1.22 10.16
N PRO A 136 2.80 -2.25 9.41
CA PRO A 136 3.56 -2.75 8.26
C PRO A 136 3.47 -1.89 6.99
N MET A 137 2.35 -1.20 6.77
CA MET A 137 2.11 -0.41 5.56
C MET A 137 1.14 0.75 5.82
N ALA A 138 1.32 1.85 5.10
CA ALA A 138 0.37 2.96 5.02
C ALA A 138 0.23 3.47 3.58
N VAL A 139 -0.92 4.04 3.26
CA VAL A 139 -1.26 4.56 1.93
C VAL A 139 -1.79 5.99 2.02
N ARG A 140 -1.38 6.85 1.10
CA ARG A 140 -1.93 8.19 0.93
C ARG A 140 -2.25 8.45 -0.53
N VAL A 141 -3.39 9.07 -0.80
CA VAL A 141 -3.80 9.47 -2.15
C VAL A 141 -4.05 10.96 -2.16
N ASN A 142 -3.36 11.67 -3.03
CA ASN A 142 -3.44 13.13 -3.16
C ASN A 142 -4.08 13.46 -4.51
N PHE A 143 -5.25 14.09 -4.46
CA PHE A 143 -5.99 14.55 -5.64
C PHE A 143 -5.66 16.01 -5.94
N PHE A 144 -5.23 16.30 -7.16
CA PHE A 144 -4.84 17.64 -7.59
C PHE A 144 -6.01 18.35 -8.30
N LYS A 145 -6.04 19.69 -8.24
CA LYS A 145 -7.04 20.49 -8.95
C LYS A 145 -7.08 20.23 -10.46
N CYS A 146 -5.92 19.92 -11.05
CA CYS A 146 -5.82 19.58 -12.47
C CYS A 146 -6.42 18.21 -12.83
N GLY A 147 -6.89 17.42 -11.86
CA GLY A 147 -7.41 16.06 -12.05
C GLY A 147 -6.33 14.96 -11.98
N GLY A 148 -5.06 15.35 -11.83
CA GLY A 148 -3.95 14.45 -11.55
C GLY A 148 -4.04 13.84 -10.15
N VAL A 149 -3.36 12.70 -9.97
CA VAL A 149 -3.37 11.95 -8.72
C VAL A 149 -1.94 11.54 -8.37
N VAL A 150 -1.59 11.64 -7.09
CA VAL A 150 -0.38 11.02 -6.54
C VAL A 150 -0.79 9.95 -5.55
N VAL A 151 -0.41 8.71 -5.82
CA VAL A 151 -0.59 7.59 -4.88
C VAL A 151 0.74 7.31 -4.22
N SER A 152 0.76 7.36 -2.90
CA SER A 152 1.94 7.11 -2.09
C SER A 152 1.72 5.88 -1.22
N VAL A 153 2.64 4.94 -1.29
CA VAL A 153 2.62 3.70 -0.52
C VAL A 153 3.91 3.64 0.29
N ALA A 154 3.80 3.48 1.59
CA ALA A 154 4.94 3.30 2.47
C ALA A 154 4.85 1.89 3.05
N VAL A 155 5.86 1.04 2.81
CA VAL A 155 5.96 -0.31 3.39
C VAL A 155 7.16 -0.37 4.32
N SER A 156 6.99 -0.96 5.51
CA SER A 156 8.09 -1.15 6.46
C SER A 156 9.13 -2.11 5.86
N HIS A 157 10.40 -1.72 5.91
CA HIS A 157 11.51 -2.55 5.42
C HIS A 157 11.67 -3.83 6.27
N LYS A 158 11.04 -3.90 7.45
CA LYS A 158 10.97 -5.09 8.29
C LYS A 158 10.09 -6.21 7.72
N VAL A 159 9.21 -5.93 6.77
CA VAL A 159 8.25 -6.92 6.24
C VAL A 159 8.37 -7.13 4.74
N ALA A 160 9.11 -6.28 4.04
CA ALA A 160 9.27 -6.33 2.60
C ALA A 160 10.59 -5.67 2.18
N ASP A 161 11.18 -6.17 1.11
CA ASP A 161 12.20 -5.46 0.34
C ASP A 161 11.56 -4.65 -0.81
N ALA A 162 12.40 -3.97 -1.60
CA ALA A 162 11.93 -3.15 -2.72
C ALA A 162 11.16 -3.96 -3.77
N PHE A 163 11.60 -5.20 -4.05
CA PHE A 163 10.96 -6.08 -5.02
C PHE A 163 9.56 -6.50 -4.55
N SER A 164 9.45 -6.95 -3.30
CA SER A 164 8.19 -7.36 -2.68
C SER A 164 7.19 -6.20 -2.62
N SER A 165 7.68 -4.99 -2.32
CA SER A 165 6.86 -3.77 -2.31
C SER A 165 6.35 -3.41 -3.72
N ALA A 166 7.20 -3.48 -4.74
CA ALA A 166 6.80 -3.25 -6.13
C ALA A 166 5.82 -4.32 -6.62
N PHE A 167 6.00 -5.57 -6.20
CA PHE A 167 5.09 -6.67 -6.51
C PHE A 167 3.70 -6.45 -5.91
N PHE A 168 3.62 -5.96 -4.66
CA PHE A 168 2.36 -5.54 -4.05
C PHE A 168 1.68 -4.41 -4.84
N VAL A 169 2.42 -3.34 -5.16
CA VAL A 169 1.88 -2.20 -5.92
C VAL A 169 1.33 -2.64 -7.28
N ASN A 170 2.06 -3.50 -8.00
CA ASN A 170 1.60 -4.03 -9.28
C ASN A 170 0.35 -4.91 -9.12
N SER A 171 0.32 -5.77 -8.10
CA SER A 171 -0.83 -6.62 -7.77
C SER A 171 -2.08 -5.79 -7.47
N TRP A 172 -1.92 -4.71 -6.70
CA TRP A 172 -2.99 -3.76 -6.43
C TRP A 172 -3.48 -3.05 -7.69
N ALA A 173 -2.56 -2.58 -8.55
CA ALA A 173 -2.92 -1.95 -9.81
C ALA A 173 -3.68 -2.89 -10.76
N VAL A 174 -3.34 -4.19 -10.79
CA VAL A 174 -4.08 -5.21 -11.55
C VAL A 174 -5.51 -5.34 -11.03
N ALA A 175 -5.69 -5.47 -9.72
CA ALA A 175 -7.01 -5.54 -9.09
C ALA A 175 -7.86 -4.28 -9.40
N GLY A 176 -7.24 -3.10 -9.36
CA GLY A 176 -7.90 -1.82 -9.67
C GLY A 176 -8.35 -1.65 -11.12
N ARG A 177 -7.90 -2.50 -12.06
CA ARG A 177 -8.38 -2.52 -13.45
C ARG A 177 -9.56 -3.46 -13.68
N GLY A 178 -10.07 -4.14 -12.63
CA GLY A 178 -11.06 -5.21 -12.79
C GLY A 178 -10.47 -6.53 -13.32
N GLY A 179 -9.15 -6.59 -13.50
CA GLY A 179 -8.45 -7.86 -13.64
C GLY A 179 -8.41 -8.49 -12.26
N GLY A 180 -9.35 -9.40 -11.95
CA GLY A 180 -9.23 -10.22 -10.74
C GLY A 180 -7.80 -10.76 -10.64
N LEU A 181 -7.23 -10.82 -9.44
CA LEU A 181 -5.88 -11.32 -9.21
C LEU A 181 -5.77 -12.77 -9.70
N ARG A 182 -5.51 -12.94 -11.00
CA ARG A 182 -5.12 -14.21 -11.60
C ARG A 182 -3.88 -14.64 -10.85
N CYS A 183 -3.83 -15.91 -10.47
CA CYS A 183 -2.62 -16.51 -9.95
C CYS A 183 -1.52 -16.38 -11.02
N ALA A 184 -0.82 -15.26 -11.05
CA ALA A 184 0.58 -15.25 -11.44
C ALA A 184 1.24 -16.18 -10.43
N GLY A 185 1.92 -17.22 -10.94
CA GLY A 185 2.34 -18.39 -10.18
C GLY A 185 2.99 -18.03 -8.84
N SER A 186 2.92 -18.97 -7.91
CA SER A 186 3.72 -18.98 -6.69
C SER A 186 5.18 -18.66 -7.06
N VAL A 187 5.57 -17.40 -6.89
CA VAL A 187 6.98 -17.04 -6.87
C VAL A 187 7.37 -17.22 -5.42
N ALA A 188 8.15 -18.28 -5.20
CA ALA A 188 8.87 -18.55 -3.97
C ALA A 188 9.71 -17.32 -3.60
N GLY A 189 9.09 -16.40 -2.86
CA GLY A 189 9.70 -15.21 -2.29
C GLY A 189 9.17 -14.90 -0.90
N TRP A 190 8.24 -15.72 -0.39
CA TRP A 190 7.86 -15.71 1.02
C TRP A 190 8.52 -16.95 1.61
N GLY A 191 9.74 -16.74 2.14
CA GLY A 191 10.58 -17.81 2.66
C GLY A 191 9.93 -18.52 3.84
N GLY A 192 9.42 -19.72 3.57
CA GLY A 192 8.97 -20.68 4.56
C GLY A 192 8.84 -22.02 3.87
N ALA A 193 9.89 -22.84 3.96
CA ALA A 193 9.81 -24.23 3.53
C ALA A 193 8.65 -24.90 4.28
N LEU A 194 7.66 -25.40 3.54
CA LEU A 194 6.71 -26.36 4.08
C LEU A 194 7.54 -27.58 4.55
N PRO A 195 7.36 -28.06 5.80
CA PRO A 195 7.97 -29.33 6.18
C PRO A 195 7.36 -30.43 5.31
N ALA A 196 8.21 -31.23 4.69
CA ALA A 196 7.80 -32.43 3.99
C ALA A 196 7.05 -33.34 4.96
N GLU A 197 5.83 -33.75 4.59
CA GLU A 197 5.18 -34.90 5.21
C GLU A 197 6.07 -36.12 4.96
N GLY A 198 6.75 -36.57 6.02
CA GLY A 198 7.30 -37.91 6.06
C GLY A 198 6.16 -38.90 6.27
N ASP A 199 5.80 -39.63 5.22
CA ASP A 199 4.96 -40.83 5.35
C ASP A 199 5.80 -41.89 6.07
N GLY A 200 5.61 -41.96 7.38
CA GLY A 200 6.04 -43.09 8.19
C GLY A 200 5.12 -44.26 7.93
N ARG A 201 5.60 -45.24 7.17
CA ARG A 201 5.08 -46.61 7.26
C ARG A 201 6.12 -47.52 7.89
N VAL A 202 5.58 -48.26 8.87
CA VAL A 202 6.12 -49.37 9.65
C VAL A 202 6.80 -50.41 8.77
#